data_AF-A0A327VLP3-F1
#
_entry.id   AF-A0A327VLP3-F1
#
_cell.length_a   1.000
_cell.length_b   1.000
_cell.length_c   1.000
_cell.angle_alpha   90.00
_cell.angle_beta   90.00
_cell.angle_gamma   90.00
#
_symmetry.space_group_name_H-M   'P 1'
#
loop_
_entity.id
_entity.type
_entity.pdbx_description
1 polymer ?
#
loop_
_entity_poly.entity_id
_entity_poly.type
_entity_poly.pdbx_seq_one_letter_code
_entity_poly.pdbx_strand_id
1 'polypeptide(L)'
;MEHTQSAEVLEPVHHESSTKVIWQTFWILLAITVFEVGLAFLHLEYGFMPRMFLNGVFIILTLFKAFYIVARFMHLGSEIRNLIMTILMPLLLFVWFIIAFLYEGHSWKNMRKDLAPGTKVEAPKVPNAEHEPHH
;
A
#
# COMPACT_ATOMS: atom_id res chain seq x y z
N MET A 1 -59.41 -16.43 18.73
CA MET A 1 -58.42 -16.96 17.76
C MET A 1 -58.56 -16.13 16.51
N GLU A 2 -57.50 -16.03 15.71
CA GLU A 2 -57.36 -15.15 14.53
C GLU A 2 -56.73 -13.79 14.83
N HIS A 3 -55.41 -13.83 15.06
CA HIS A 3 -54.54 -12.78 14.58
C HIS A 3 -54.18 -13.12 13.14
N THR A 4 -54.80 -12.40 12.20
CA THR A 4 -54.42 -12.42 10.79
C THR A 4 -53.04 -11.78 10.64
N GLN A 5 -51.98 -12.60 10.74
CA GLN A 5 -50.66 -12.25 10.24
C GLN A 5 -50.69 -12.31 8.71
N SER A 6 -51.30 -11.28 8.11
CA SER A 6 -51.19 -11.03 6.68
C SER A 6 -49.77 -10.64 6.35
N ALA A 7 -49.09 -11.54 5.64
CA ALA A 7 -48.09 -11.27 4.63
C ALA A 7 -47.08 -10.18 5.01
N GLU A 8 -46.03 -10.58 5.71
CA GLU A 8 -44.73 -9.92 5.59
C GLU A 8 -44.38 -9.92 4.11
N VAL A 9 -44.52 -8.74 3.49
CA VAL A 9 -44.13 -8.47 2.11
C VAL A 9 -42.62 -8.68 2.06
N LEU A 10 -42.22 -9.85 1.59
CA LEU A 10 -40.89 -10.13 1.04
C LEU A 10 -40.70 -9.19 -0.14
N GLU A 11 -40.31 -7.94 0.13
CA GLU A 11 -39.75 -7.08 -0.90
C GLU A 11 -38.46 -7.77 -1.39
N PRO A 12 -38.36 -8.16 -2.67
CA PRO A 12 -37.08 -8.53 -3.21
C PRO A 12 -36.24 -7.25 -3.27
N VAL A 13 -35.42 -7.03 -2.23
CA VAL A 13 -34.41 -5.97 -2.22
C VAL A 13 -33.55 -6.14 -3.47
N HIS A 14 -33.78 -5.29 -4.47
CA HIS A 14 -33.14 -5.34 -5.77
C HIS A 14 -31.62 -5.12 -5.64
N HIS A 15 -30.87 -6.20 -5.47
CA HIS A 15 -29.40 -6.24 -5.40
C HIS A 15 -28.70 -6.16 -6.78
N GLU A 16 -29.45 -5.96 -7.86
CA GLU A 16 -28.97 -6.07 -9.25
C GLU A 16 -27.93 -5.01 -9.67
N SER A 17 -27.86 -3.86 -8.98
CA SER A 17 -27.03 -2.73 -9.41
C SER A 17 -25.53 -2.93 -9.15
N SER A 18 -25.15 -3.51 -8.01
CA SER A 18 -23.73 -3.57 -7.59
C SER A 18 -22.92 -4.64 -8.32
N THR A 19 -23.52 -5.79 -8.63
CA THR A 19 -22.83 -6.91 -9.32
C THR A 19 -22.35 -6.52 -10.71
N LYS A 20 -23.14 -5.73 -11.45
CA LYS A 20 -22.79 -5.26 -12.79
C LYS A 20 -21.55 -4.34 -12.78
N VAL A 21 -21.46 -3.45 -11.79
CA VAL A 21 -20.30 -2.55 -11.64
C VAL A 21 -19.03 -3.33 -11.31
N ILE A 22 -19.15 -4.34 -10.44
CA ILE A 22 -18.03 -5.22 -10.08
C ILE A 22 -17.52 -5.95 -11.31
N TRP A 23 -18.41 -6.59 -12.07
CA TRP A 23 -18.05 -7.32 -13.29
C TRP A 23 -17.42 -6.42 -14.36
N GLN A 24 -17.98 -5.22 -14.58
CA GLN A 24 -17.39 -4.26 -15.50
C GLN A 24 -15.97 -3.86 -15.08
N THR A 25 -15.79 -3.56 -13.79
CA THR A 25 -14.50 -3.14 -13.24
C THR A 25 -13.48 -4.27 -13.32
N PHE A 26 -13.90 -5.50 -13.03
CA PHE A 26 -13.09 -6.69 -13.15
C PHE A 26 -12.55 -6.88 -14.58
N TRP A 27 -13.42 -6.81 -15.60
CA TRP A 27 -12.98 -6.99 -17.00
C TRP A 27 -12.00 -5.92 -17.47
N ILE A 28 -12.20 -4.67 -17.07
CA ILE A 28 -11.29 -3.57 -17.41
C ILE A 28 -9.92 -3.80 -16.78
N LEU A 29 -9.89 -4.17 -15.49
CA LEU A 29 -8.65 -4.45 -14.78
C LEU A 29 -7.95 -5.70 -15.29
N LEU A 30 -8.71 -6.74 -15.66
CA LEU A 30 -8.19 -7.95 -16.28
C LEU A 30 -7.52 -7.61 -17.61
N ALA A 31 -8.18 -6.84 -18.47
CA ALA A 31 -7.63 -6.43 -19.76
C ALA A 31 -6.32 -5.65 -19.60
N ILE A 32 -6.27 -4.70 -18.67
CA ILE A 32 -5.06 -3.93 -18.35
C ILE A 32 -3.94 -4.87 -17.86
N THR A 33 -4.26 -5.83 -16.99
CA THR A 33 -3.27 -6.75 -16.42
C THR A 33 -2.73 -7.72 -17.49
N VAL A 34 -3.59 -8.24 -18.36
CA VAL A 34 -3.18 -9.09 -19.49
C VAL A 34 -2.29 -8.31 -20.45
N PHE A 35 -2.63 -7.04 -20.73
CA PHE A 35 -1.81 -6.17 -21.56
C PHE A 35 -0.42 -5.94 -20.94
N GLU A 36 -0.35 -5.65 -19.64
CA GLU A 36 0.90 -5.51 -18.88
C GLU A 36 1.78 -6.77 -19.02
N VAL A 37 1.22 -7.95 -18.76
CA VAL A 37 1.95 -9.23 -18.83
C VAL A 37 2.39 -9.52 -20.28
N GLY A 38 1.52 -9.28 -21.26
CA GLY A 38 1.85 -9.42 -22.68
C GLY A 38 3.00 -8.51 -23.11
N LEU A 39 3.01 -7.26 -22.66
CA LEU A 39 4.11 -6.32 -22.91
C LEU A 39 5.43 -6.80 -22.28
N ALA A 40 5.36 -7.40 -21.08
CA ALA A 40 6.51 -8.04 -20.44
C ALA A 40 7.07 -9.19 -21.28
N PHE A 41 6.22 -10.09 -21.74
CA PHE A 41 6.63 -11.24 -22.56
C PHE A 41 7.24 -10.79 -23.90
N LEU A 42 6.59 -9.85 -24.60
CA LEU A 42 7.12 -9.31 -25.86
C LEU A 42 8.49 -8.67 -25.70
N HIS A 43 8.73 -7.96 -24.60
CA HIS A 43 10.05 -7.40 -24.32
C HIS A 43 11.10 -8.47 -23.99
N LEU A 44 10.72 -9.54 -23.28
CA LEU A 44 11.64 -10.64 -22.98
C LEU A 44 12.08 -11.39 -24.25
N GLU A 45 11.17 -11.57 -25.21
CA GLU A 45 11.44 -12.35 -26.41
C GLU A 45 12.13 -11.54 -27.51
N TYR A 46 11.74 -10.28 -27.72
CA TYR A 46 12.24 -9.47 -28.83
C TYR A 46 13.18 -8.33 -28.40
N GLY A 47 13.31 -8.04 -27.10
CA GLY A 47 14.17 -6.96 -26.60
C GLY A 47 13.82 -5.58 -27.15
N PHE A 48 12.55 -5.36 -27.54
CA PHE A 48 12.16 -4.27 -28.45
C PHE A 48 12.34 -2.84 -27.89
N MET A 49 12.52 -2.68 -26.57
CA MET A 49 12.44 -1.38 -25.90
C MET A 49 13.38 -1.27 -24.69
N PRO A 50 13.88 -0.07 -24.33
CA PRO A 50 14.70 0.10 -23.12
C PRO A 50 13.94 -0.27 -21.85
N ARG A 51 14.58 -1.07 -20.98
CA ARG A 51 14.00 -1.55 -19.71
C ARG A 51 13.46 -0.41 -18.83
N MET A 52 14.11 0.75 -18.85
CA MET A 52 13.71 1.93 -18.06
C MET A 52 12.33 2.44 -18.47
N PHE A 53 12.05 2.51 -19.77
CA PHE A 53 10.75 2.97 -20.28
C PHE A 53 9.65 1.98 -19.90
N LEU A 54 9.93 0.68 -20.05
CA LEU A 54 9.00 -0.38 -19.77
C LEU A 54 8.64 -0.43 -18.27
N ASN A 55 9.62 -0.26 -17.39
CA ASN A 55 9.38 -0.09 -15.96
C ASN A 55 8.50 1.13 -15.64
N GLY A 56 8.72 2.25 -16.35
CA GLY A 56 7.87 3.44 -16.22
C GLY A 56 6.41 3.16 -16.62
N VAL A 57 6.22 2.47 -17.74
CA VAL A 57 4.90 2.02 -18.20
C VAL A 57 4.21 1.14 -17.15
N PHE A 58 4.90 0.10 -16.64
CA PHE A 58 4.37 -0.76 -15.58
C PHE A 58 3.96 0.03 -14.32
N ILE A 59 4.79 0.97 -13.87
CA ILE A 59 4.45 1.80 -12.70
C ILE A 59 3.18 2.62 -12.96
N ILE A 60 3.07 3.26 -14.12
CA ILE A 60 1.91 4.09 -14.48
C ILE A 60 0.64 3.24 -14.59
N LEU A 61 0.68 2.10 -15.29
CA LEU A 61 -0.46 1.19 -15.42
C LEU A 61 -0.90 0.62 -14.08
N THR A 62 0.06 0.26 -13.22
CA THR A 62 -0.24 -0.22 -11.86
C THR A 62 -0.91 0.87 -11.01
N LEU A 63 -0.44 2.12 -11.06
CA LEU A 63 -1.06 3.25 -10.37
C LEU A 63 -2.47 3.52 -10.89
N PHE A 64 -2.65 3.49 -12.22
CA PHE A 64 -3.96 3.68 -12.85
C PHE A 64 -4.95 2.60 -12.40
N LYS A 65 -4.53 1.32 -12.37
CA LYS A 65 -5.35 0.22 -11.86
C LYS A 65 -5.75 0.45 -10.40
N ALA A 66 -4.81 0.86 -9.56
CA ALA A 66 -5.06 1.08 -8.14
C ALA A 66 -6.07 2.21 -7.94
N PHE A 67 -5.91 3.33 -8.66
CA PHE A 67 -6.86 4.43 -8.65
C PHE A 67 -8.25 3.99 -9.15
N TYR A 68 -8.32 3.20 -10.22
CA TYR A 68 -9.59 2.72 -10.77
C TYR A 68 -10.33 1.79 -9.80
N ILE A 69 -9.61 0.89 -9.11
CA ILE A 69 -10.14 0.05 -8.04
C ILE A 69 -10.75 0.91 -6.94
N VAL A 70 -9.99 1.88 -6.43
CA VAL A 70 -10.44 2.80 -5.38
C VAL A 70 -11.66 3.58 -5.83
N ALA A 71 -11.62 4.22 -7.00
CA ALA A 71 -12.72 5.03 -7.52
C ALA A 71 -14.03 4.23 -7.71
N ARG A 72 -13.94 2.98 -8.19
CA ARG A 72 -15.11 2.16 -8.57
C ARG A 72 -15.63 1.27 -7.45
N PHE A 73 -14.75 0.60 -6.70
CA PHE A 73 -15.17 -0.29 -5.62
C PHE A 73 -15.42 0.45 -4.31
N MET A 74 -14.89 1.67 -4.16
CA MET A 74 -15.11 2.48 -2.96
C MET A 74 -16.18 3.56 -3.16
N HIS A 75 -17.01 3.44 -4.21
CA HIS A 75 -18.22 4.24 -4.48
C HIS A 75 -18.22 5.63 -3.83
N LEU A 76 -17.26 6.48 -4.23
CA LEU A 76 -17.00 7.79 -3.62
C LEU A 76 -18.01 8.86 -4.10
N GLY A 77 -19.30 8.53 -4.20
CA GLY A 77 -20.33 9.44 -4.72
C GLY A 77 -21.04 10.28 -3.66
N SER A 78 -21.34 9.72 -2.48
CA SER A 78 -22.19 10.41 -1.50
C SER A 78 -21.98 10.02 -0.03
N GLU A 79 -21.48 8.82 0.29
CA GLU A 79 -21.21 8.34 1.68
C GLU A 79 -19.72 8.31 2.08
N ILE A 80 -18.94 9.06 1.32
CA ILE A 80 -17.50 8.92 1.10
C ILE A 80 -16.64 8.93 2.39
N ARG A 81 -17.07 9.66 3.42
CA ARG A 81 -16.19 9.98 4.54
C ARG A 81 -15.84 8.76 5.39
N ASN A 82 -16.83 7.94 5.76
CA ASN A 82 -16.59 6.75 6.58
C ASN A 82 -15.79 5.68 5.83
N LEU A 83 -16.10 5.46 4.55
CA LEU A 83 -15.41 4.45 3.77
C LEU A 83 -13.95 4.83 3.57
N ILE A 84 -13.65 6.08 3.17
CA ILE A 84 -12.27 6.60 3.09
C ILE A 84 -11.51 6.30 4.37
N MET A 85 -12.09 6.57 5.54
CA MET A 85 -11.42 6.36 6.83
C MET A 85 -11.08 4.89 7.10
N THR A 86 -11.93 3.94 6.69
CA THR A 86 -11.62 2.48 6.82
C THR A 86 -10.47 2.01 5.93
N ILE A 87 -10.17 2.73 4.85
CA ILE A 87 -9.11 2.41 3.90
C ILE A 87 -7.83 3.17 4.25
N LEU A 88 -7.96 4.43 4.63
CA LEU A 88 -6.85 5.29 5.03
C LEU A 88 -6.17 4.80 6.30
N MET A 89 -6.93 4.29 7.28
CA MET A 89 -6.37 3.78 8.53
C MET A 89 -5.36 2.64 8.32
N PRO A 90 -5.69 1.53 7.61
CA PRO A 90 -4.71 0.49 7.32
C PRO A 90 -3.59 0.94 6.38
N LEU A 91 -3.86 1.82 5.41
CA LEU A 91 -2.81 2.38 4.54
C LEU A 91 -1.79 3.23 5.32
N LEU A 92 -2.26 4.06 6.24
CA LEU A 92 -1.41 4.92 7.07
C LEU A 92 -0.52 4.07 7.98
N LEU A 93 -1.09 3.04 8.60
CA LEU A 93 -0.33 2.08 9.41
C LEU A 93 0.74 1.37 8.59
N PHE A 94 0.41 0.96 7.35
CA PHE A 94 1.34 0.30 6.45
C PHE A 94 2.51 1.22 6.04
N VAL A 95 2.23 2.48 5.69
CA VAL A 95 3.28 3.47 5.36
C VAL A 95 4.17 3.75 6.58
N TRP A 96 3.57 3.89 7.77
CA TRP A 96 4.32 4.06 9.01
C TRP A 96 5.24 2.86 9.28
N PHE A 97 4.75 1.62 9.08
CA PHE A 97 5.57 0.41 9.23
C PHE A 97 6.75 0.38 8.26
N ILE A 98 6.56 0.77 6.99
CA ILE A 98 7.68 0.83 6.02
C ILE A 98 8.75 1.80 6.51
N ILE A 99 8.35 2.99 6.98
CA ILE A 99 9.30 3.98 7.50
C ILE A 99 10.03 3.44 8.73
N ALA A 100 9.30 2.83 9.67
CA ALA A 100 9.88 2.24 10.87
C ALA A 100 10.89 1.13 10.53
N PHE A 101 10.56 0.22 9.62
CA PHE A 101 11.47 -0.84 9.19
C PHE A 101 12.69 -0.32 8.43
N LEU A 102 12.54 0.73 7.61
CA LEU A 102 13.68 1.36 6.94
C LEU A 102 14.62 2.03 7.95
N TYR A 103 14.06 2.71 8.96
CA TYR A 103 14.83 3.33 10.03
C TYR A 103 15.57 2.29 10.87
N GLU A 104 14.87 1.25 11.31
CA GLU A 104 15.44 0.16 12.10
C GLU A 104 16.50 -0.62 11.30
N GLY A 105 16.25 -0.88 10.02
CA GLY A 105 17.22 -1.51 9.13
C GLY A 105 18.48 -0.66 8.93
N HIS A 106 18.33 0.67 8.87
CA HIS A 106 19.47 1.59 8.80
C HIS A 106 20.27 1.61 10.11
N SER A 107 19.59 1.64 11.25
CA SER A 107 20.20 1.56 12.59
C SER A 107 20.99 0.26 12.77
N TRP A 108 20.38 -0.88 12.45
CA TRP A 108 21.00 -2.20 12.52
C TRP A 108 22.26 -2.30 11.64
N LYS A 109 22.19 -1.77 10.42
CA LYS A 109 23.34 -1.72 9.50
C LYS A 109 24.52 -0.96 10.10
N ASN A 110 24.26 0.11 10.86
CA ASN A 110 25.30 0.90 11.50
C ASN A 110 25.90 0.17 12.70
N MET A 111 25.05 -0.36 13.60
CA MET A 111 25.52 -1.14 14.76
C MET A 111 26.35 -2.36 14.37
N ARG A 112 26.01 -3.04 13.27
CA ARG A 112 26.81 -4.17 12.77
C ARG A 112 28.22 -3.77 12.32
N LYS A 113 28.44 -2.53 11.86
CA LYS A 113 29.80 -2.04 11.56
C LYS A 113 30.60 -1.82 12.84
N ASP A 114 29.93 -1.39 13.89
CA ASP A 114 30.54 -1.11 15.20
C ASP A 114 30.84 -2.40 15.99
N LEU A 115 30.08 -3.47 15.75
CA LEU A 115 30.24 -4.80 16.34
C LEU A 115 31.12 -5.74 15.51
N ALA A 116 31.62 -5.31 14.35
CA ALA A 116 32.56 -6.09 13.56
C ALA A 116 33.85 -6.34 14.38
N PRO A 117 34.38 -7.57 14.45
CA PRO A 117 35.55 -7.87 15.26
C PRO A 117 36.76 -7.04 14.79
N GLY A 118 37.11 -6.01 15.57
CA GLY A 118 38.20 -5.07 15.25
C GLY A 118 37.85 -3.58 15.24
N THR A 119 36.57 -3.20 15.40
CA THR A 119 36.18 -1.77 15.46
C THR A 119 36.47 -1.19 16.85
N LYS A 120 37.29 -0.13 16.90
CA LYS A 120 37.62 0.60 18.14
C LYS A 120 36.39 1.39 18.59
N VAL A 121 35.74 0.93 19.64
CA VAL A 121 34.71 1.71 20.33
C VAL A 121 35.42 2.84 21.08
N GLU A 122 35.49 4.03 20.47
CA GLU A 122 36.00 5.21 21.17
C GLU A 122 35.03 5.55 22.30
N ALA A 123 35.51 5.44 23.54
CA ALA A 123 34.72 5.68 24.74
C ALA A 123 34.23 7.13 24.80
N PRO A 124 33.01 7.39 25.32
CA PRO A 124 32.50 8.74 25.50
C PRO A 124 33.48 9.59 26.29
N LYS A 125 33.95 10.70 25.70
CA LYS A 125 34.83 11.67 26.36
C LYS A 125 34.04 12.30 27.51
N VAL A 126 34.32 11.84 28.73
CA VAL A 126 33.80 12.40 29.98
C VAL A 126 34.08 13.92 30.00
N PRO A 127 33.08 14.78 30.23
CA PRO A 127 33.31 16.21 30.39
C PRO A 127 34.30 16.41 31.54
N ASN A 128 35.35 17.18 31.26
CA ASN A 128 36.45 17.46 32.16
C ASN A 128 35.90 18.01 33.48
N ALA A 129 36.04 17.27 34.58
CA ALA A 129 35.74 17.77 35.91
C ALA A 129 36.63 19.00 36.14
N GLU A 130 35.97 20.14 36.33
CA GLU A 130 36.60 21.43 36.57
C GLU A 130 37.54 21.33 37.78
N HIS A 131 38.75 21.85 37.58
CA HIS A 131 39.79 21.94 38.60
C HIS A 131 39.40 23.07 39.56
N GLU A 132 38.78 22.74 40.69
CA GLU A 132 38.66 23.65 41.85
C GLU A 132 40.05 23.74 42.53
N PRO A 133 40.70 24.91 42.58
CA PRO A 133 41.95 25.05 43.31
C PRO A 133 41.66 25.23 44.81
N HIS A 134 42.02 24.21 45.59
CA HIS A 134 42.13 24.34 47.04
C HIS A 134 43.35 25.20 47.39
N HIS A 135 43.12 26.41 47.91
CA HIS A 135 44.02 27.14 48.81
C HIS A 135 43.22 28.00 49.78
#